data_AF-A0AAD5Q2R6-F1
#
_entry.id   AF-A0AAD5Q2R6-F1
#
_cell.length_a   1.000
_cell.length_b   1.000
_cell.length_c   1.000
_cell.angle_alpha   90.00
_cell.angle_beta   90.00
_cell.angle_gamma   90.00
#
_symmetry.space_group_name_H-M   'P 1'
#
loop_
_entity.id
_entity.type
_entity.pdbx_description
1 polymer ?
#
loop_
_entity_poly.entity_id
_entity_poly.type
_entity_poly.pdbx_seq_one_letter_code
_entity_poly.pdbx_strand_id
1 'polypeptide(L)'
;MADEKSIQDPVVKALAEHICSFPFQRTFEEFFLKHALSFDDEQEHQLSYMTTYLEFQQVFNKQMEDFLAKQGITEDEFSQICKTAIKNDKRADNFLEIVIASMDYDAFYNLMKAMRGRAAAEKKGPLGGGDPDDDDDAAADDKSSESKHSAGAKPSARGSKAPHDDDDDVDGAKSDDKDTK
;
A
#
# COMPACT_ATOMS: atom_id res chain seq x y z
N MET A 1 20.67 -3.66 39.17
CA MET A 1 21.17 -4.57 38.12
C MET A 1 20.04 -4.76 37.11
N ALA A 2 19.96 -3.93 36.08
CA ALA A 2 19.01 -4.15 34.99
C ALA A 2 19.39 -3.19 33.87
N ASP A 3 20.01 -3.69 32.80
CA ASP A 3 19.95 -3.12 31.44
C ASP A 3 20.66 -4.06 30.43
N GLU A 4 20.49 -5.38 30.57
CA GLU A 4 21.06 -6.36 29.63
C GLU A 4 20.07 -6.77 28.51
N LYS A 5 18.95 -6.02 28.38
CA LYS A 5 17.85 -6.34 27.45
C LYS A 5 17.55 -5.25 26.41
N SER A 6 18.35 -4.21 26.34
CA SER A 6 18.20 -3.14 25.35
C SER A 6 19.09 -3.39 24.14
N ILE A 7 18.74 -2.82 22.99
CA ILE A 7 19.70 -2.60 21.89
C ILE A 7 20.92 -1.85 22.47
N GLN A 8 22.12 -2.33 22.12
CA GLN A 8 23.38 -1.82 22.67
C GLN A 8 23.82 -0.50 22.04
N ASP A 9 23.64 -0.36 20.72
CA ASP A 9 24.00 0.86 20.02
C ASP A 9 23.03 1.99 20.39
N PRO A 10 23.54 3.14 20.88
CA PRO A 10 22.68 4.22 21.38
C PRO A 10 21.85 4.87 20.27
N VAL A 11 22.36 4.93 19.03
CA VAL A 11 21.66 5.54 17.91
C VAL A 11 20.57 4.59 17.40
N VAL A 12 20.87 3.30 17.26
CA VAL A 12 19.86 2.30 16.86
C VAL A 12 18.79 2.14 17.96
N LYS A 13 19.18 2.24 19.23
CA LYS A 13 18.22 2.30 20.34
C LYS A 13 17.32 3.54 20.24
N ALA A 14 17.89 4.71 20.01
CA ALA A 14 17.12 5.95 19.86
C ALA A 14 16.17 5.88 18.65
N LEU A 15 16.58 5.21 17.57
CA LEU A 15 15.72 4.94 16.42
C LEU A 15 14.54 4.05 16.80
N ALA A 16 14.78 2.96 17.53
CA ALA A 16 13.73 2.08 18.00
C ALA A 16 12.72 2.83 18.89
N GLU A 17 13.21 3.65 19.82
CA GLU A 17 12.37 4.51 20.64
C GLU A 17 11.60 5.55 19.81
N HIS A 18 12.21 6.09 18.75
CA HIS A 18 11.55 7.02 17.84
C HIS A 18 10.41 6.35 17.05
N ILE A 19 10.65 5.18 16.45
CA ILE A 19 9.65 4.43 15.68
C ILE A 19 8.53 3.94 16.60
N CYS A 20 8.84 3.56 17.84
CA CYS A 20 7.84 3.19 18.85
C CYS A 20 7.13 4.39 19.49
N SER A 21 7.52 5.63 19.15
CA SER A 21 6.93 6.82 19.76
C SER A 21 5.51 7.06 19.24
N PHE A 22 4.63 7.52 20.13
CA PHE A 22 3.27 7.93 19.79
C PHE A 22 3.18 8.92 18.60
N PRO A 23 3.97 10.01 18.51
CA PRO A 23 3.87 10.92 17.38
C PRO A 23 4.25 10.26 16.05
N PHE A 24 5.26 9.38 16.04
CA PHE A 24 5.62 8.62 14.85
C PHE A 24 4.47 7.71 14.43
N GLN A 25 4.01 6.84 15.33
CA GLN A 25 2.92 5.90 15.05
C GLN A 25 1.65 6.60 14.56
N ARG A 26 1.28 7.70 15.21
CA ARG A 26 0.11 8.50 14.83
C ARG A 26 0.20 9.06 13.42
N THR A 27 1.39 9.53 13.00
CA THR A 27 1.59 10.09 11.66
C THR A 27 1.28 9.04 10.58
N PHE A 28 1.76 7.81 10.77
CA PHE A 28 1.51 6.71 9.84
C PHE A 28 0.08 6.18 9.95
N GLU A 29 -0.47 6.09 11.16
CA GLU A 29 -1.86 5.70 11.36
C GLU A 29 -2.83 6.64 10.62
N GLU A 30 -2.65 7.95 10.73
CA GLU A 30 -3.44 8.95 10.01
C GLU A 30 -3.28 8.79 8.49
N PHE A 31 -2.06 8.52 8.01
CA PHE A 31 -1.81 8.21 6.60
C PHE A 31 -2.59 6.97 6.15
N PHE A 32 -2.50 5.86 6.90
CA PHE A 32 -3.20 4.63 6.55
C PHE A 32 -4.71 4.81 6.61
N LEU A 33 -5.27 5.47 7.62
CA LEU A 33 -6.72 5.69 7.70
C LEU A 33 -7.27 6.52 6.53
N LYS A 34 -6.48 7.48 6.04
CA LYS A 34 -6.85 8.31 4.90
C LYS A 34 -6.88 7.52 3.58
N HIS A 35 -5.91 6.63 3.37
CA HIS A 35 -5.70 5.95 2.09
C HIS A 35 -6.24 4.51 2.06
N ALA A 36 -6.42 3.82 3.19
CA ALA A 36 -6.80 2.41 3.24
C ALA A 36 -8.13 2.07 2.53
N LEU A 37 -9.04 3.04 2.39
CA LEU A 37 -10.32 2.84 1.70
C LEU A 37 -10.19 2.74 0.18
N SER A 38 -9.08 3.18 -0.40
CA SER A 38 -8.82 2.99 -1.83
C SER A 38 -8.27 1.61 -2.16
N PHE A 39 -7.88 0.82 -1.15
CA PHE A 39 -7.32 -0.52 -1.35
C PHE A 39 -8.43 -1.58 -1.28
N ASP A 40 -8.39 -2.52 -2.22
CA ASP A 40 -9.31 -3.66 -2.30
C ASP A 40 -8.59 -5.00 -2.21
N ASP A 41 -9.36 -6.09 -2.31
CA ASP A 41 -8.85 -7.46 -2.34
C ASP A 41 -8.72 -7.99 -3.77
N GLU A 42 -8.60 -7.11 -4.76
CA GLU A 42 -8.45 -7.53 -6.15
C GLU A 42 -7.10 -8.21 -6.37
N GLN A 43 -7.09 -9.22 -7.25
CA GLN A 43 -5.88 -9.98 -7.57
C GLN A 43 -4.87 -9.15 -8.39
N GLU A 44 -5.34 -8.12 -9.09
CA GLU A 44 -4.51 -7.17 -9.83
C GLU A 44 -4.37 -5.86 -9.03
N HIS A 45 -3.14 -5.42 -8.79
CA HIS A 45 -2.88 -4.18 -8.06
C HIS A 45 -3.02 -2.97 -8.99
N GLN A 46 -3.79 -1.97 -8.56
CA GLN A 46 -3.95 -0.73 -9.30
C GLN A 46 -2.66 0.10 -9.27
N LEU A 47 -2.38 0.83 -10.35
CA LEU A 47 -1.23 1.75 -10.42
C LEU A 47 -1.26 2.83 -9.31
N SER A 48 -2.46 3.21 -8.87
CA SER A 48 -2.70 4.14 -7.75
C SER A 48 -2.12 3.64 -6.42
N TYR A 49 -2.01 2.32 -6.22
CA TYR A 49 -1.43 1.73 -5.02
C TYR A 49 0.05 2.01 -4.93
N MET A 50 0.75 1.94 -6.06
CA MET A 50 2.16 2.28 -6.15
C MET A 50 2.41 3.77 -5.89
N THR A 51 1.55 4.65 -6.42
CA THR A 51 1.63 6.09 -6.10
C THR A 51 1.50 6.34 -4.60
N THR A 52 0.53 5.70 -3.95
CA THR A 52 0.33 5.83 -2.51
C THR A 52 1.50 5.25 -1.72
N TYR A 53 2.10 4.15 -2.18
CA TYR A 53 3.30 3.57 -1.58
C TYR A 53 4.51 4.52 -1.66
N LEU A 54 4.72 5.18 -2.80
CA LEU A 54 5.77 6.19 -2.94
C LEU A 54 5.57 7.39 -2.00
N GLU A 55 4.31 7.85 -1.83
CA GLU A 55 3.98 8.88 -0.86
C GLU A 55 4.30 8.43 0.58
N PHE A 56 3.97 7.19 0.93
CA PHE A 56 4.32 6.60 2.21
C PHE A 56 5.84 6.56 2.45
N GLN A 57 6.62 6.15 1.44
CA GLN A 57 8.08 6.17 1.52
C GLN A 57 8.62 7.58 1.75
N GLN A 58 8.04 8.60 1.10
CA GLN A 58 8.42 10.00 1.34
C GLN A 58 8.14 10.45 2.78
N VAL A 59 7.00 10.06 3.35
CA VAL A 59 6.67 10.35 4.75
C VAL A 59 7.69 9.70 5.68
N PHE A 60 8.06 8.44 5.44
CA PHE A 60 9.09 7.76 6.22
C PHE A 60 10.47 8.40 6.09
N ASN A 61 10.91 8.68 4.87
CA ASN A 61 12.20 9.33 4.62
C ASN A 61 12.28 10.68 5.33
N LYS A 62 11.20 11.48 5.30
CA LYS A 62 11.16 12.74 6.04
C LYS A 62 11.28 12.55 7.55
N GLN A 63 10.58 11.57 8.12
CA GLN A 63 10.70 11.25 9.55
C GLN A 63 12.12 10.81 9.92
N MET A 64 12.77 10.05 9.04
CA MET A 64 14.16 9.63 9.21
C MET A 64 15.13 10.81 9.10
N GLU A 65 14.97 11.69 8.11
CA GLU A 65 15.76 12.93 7.97
C GLU A 65 15.65 13.80 9.23
N ASP A 66 14.43 14.01 9.73
CA ASP A 66 14.18 14.76 10.95
C ASP A 66 14.81 14.08 12.19
N PHE A 67 14.83 12.75 12.22
CA PHE A 67 15.51 11.99 13.28
C PHE A 67 17.03 12.17 13.20
N LEU A 68 17.64 11.98 12.03
CA LEU A 68 19.08 12.12 11.83
C LEU A 68 19.56 13.55 12.14
N ALA A 69 18.79 14.56 11.72
CA ALA A 69 19.05 15.95 12.04
C ALA A 69 19.06 16.22 13.55
N LYS A 70 18.14 15.61 14.31
CA LYS A 70 18.10 15.72 15.78
C LYS A 70 19.27 15.01 16.46
N GLN A 71 19.74 13.90 15.90
CA GLN A 71 20.92 13.19 16.38
C GLN A 71 22.22 13.89 15.98
N GLY A 72 22.19 14.81 15.02
CA GLY A 72 23.35 15.52 14.52
C GLY A 72 24.30 14.63 13.71
N ILE A 73 23.76 13.58 13.07
CA ILE A 73 24.52 12.62 12.26
C ILE A 73 24.07 12.65 10.80
N THR A 74 24.98 12.34 9.90
CA THR A 74 24.68 12.19 8.48
C THR A 74 24.14 10.80 8.15
N GLU A 75 23.53 10.65 6.97
CA GLU A 75 23.03 9.36 6.49
C GLU A 75 24.14 8.32 6.34
N ASP A 76 25.32 8.72 5.86
CA ASP A 76 26.46 7.80 5.70
C ASP A 76 26.95 7.30 7.06
N GLU A 77 27.09 8.19 8.04
CA GLU A 77 27.44 7.82 9.42
C GLU A 77 26.40 6.87 10.02
N PHE A 78 25.11 7.17 9.85
CA PHE A 78 24.03 6.30 10.30
C PHE A 78 24.09 4.92 9.64
N SER A 79 24.41 4.83 8.34
CA SER A 79 24.61 3.57 7.63
C SER A 79 25.75 2.75 8.24
N GLN A 80 26.89 3.39 8.56
CA GLN A 80 28.03 2.70 9.20
C GLN A 80 27.68 2.23 10.61
N ILE A 81 26.95 3.05 11.37
CA ILE A 81 26.47 2.70 12.72
C ILE A 81 25.55 1.47 12.64
N CYS A 82 24.56 1.46 11.74
CA CYS A 82 23.67 0.32 11.55
C CYS A 82 24.45 -0.95 11.17
N LYS A 83 25.39 -0.87 10.22
CA LYS A 83 26.24 -2.01 9.82
C LYS A 83 27.07 -2.57 10.98
N THR A 84 27.52 -1.69 11.87
CA THR A 84 28.30 -2.06 13.06
C THR A 84 27.39 -2.69 14.11
N ALA A 85 26.22 -2.10 14.36
CA ALA A 85 25.22 -2.60 15.29
C ALA A 85 24.70 -3.99 14.90
N ILE A 86 24.42 -4.23 13.61
CA ILE A 86 24.00 -5.53 13.08
C ILE A 86 25.02 -6.64 13.40
N LYS A 87 26.32 -6.34 13.26
CA LYS A 87 27.39 -7.31 13.52
C LYS A 87 27.58 -7.61 15.00
N ASN A 88 27.34 -6.62 15.85
CA ASN A 88 27.70 -6.67 17.27
C ASN A 88 26.50 -7.00 18.17
N ASP A 89 25.28 -6.75 17.71
CA ASP A 89 24.05 -6.91 18.49
C ASP A 89 22.95 -7.55 17.63
N LYS A 90 22.65 -8.82 17.93
CA LYS A 90 21.58 -9.56 17.28
C LYS A 90 20.19 -8.91 17.45
N ARG A 91 19.95 -8.16 18.53
CA ARG A 91 18.67 -7.45 18.69
C ARG A 91 18.58 -6.25 17.75
N ALA A 92 19.67 -5.51 17.58
CA ALA A 92 19.76 -4.44 16.60
C ALA A 92 19.52 -4.99 15.19
N ASP A 93 20.13 -6.13 14.87
CA ASP A 93 19.93 -6.84 13.60
C ASP A 93 18.45 -7.18 13.35
N ASN A 94 17.82 -7.92 14.27
CA ASN A 94 16.40 -8.28 14.15
C ASN A 94 15.49 -7.05 14.07
N PHE A 95 15.77 -6.01 14.86
CA PHE A 95 14.98 -4.77 14.81
C PHE A 95 15.08 -4.08 13.46
N LEU A 96 16.30 -3.89 12.95
CA LEU A 96 16.53 -3.24 11.66
C LEU A 96 15.95 -4.07 10.51
N GLU A 97 16.03 -5.39 10.58
CA GLU A 97 15.39 -6.30 9.63
C GLU A 97 13.86 -6.13 9.63
N ILE A 98 13.22 -6.07 10.81
CA ILE A 98 11.78 -5.81 10.92
C ILE A 98 11.43 -4.43 10.33
N VAL A 99 12.23 -3.40 10.60
CA VAL A 99 12.00 -2.06 10.04
C VAL A 99 12.10 -2.10 8.51
N ILE A 100 13.14 -2.72 7.94
CA ILE A 100 13.30 -2.86 6.49
C ILE A 100 12.12 -3.64 5.90
N ALA A 101 11.77 -4.78 6.48
CA ALA A 101 10.65 -5.60 6.02
C ALA A 101 9.30 -4.87 6.11
N SER A 102 9.12 -4.01 7.11
CA SER A 102 7.91 -3.17 7.24
C SER A 102 7.80 -2.09 6.15
N MET A 103 8.92 -1.80 5.47
CA MET A 103 8.98 -0.85 4.37
C MET A 103 8.78 -1.49 3.00
N ASP A 104 8.69 -2.82 2.93
CA ASP A 104 8.40 -3.51 1.68
C ASP A 104 6.96 -3.27 1.22
N TYR A 105 6.78 -3.23 -0.10
CA TYR A 105 5.48 -3.01 -0.73
C TYR A 105 4.42 -4.02 -0.29
N ASP A 106 4.78 -5.29 -0.18
CA ASP A 106 3.83 -6.34 0.23
C ASP A 106 3.38 -6.17 1.68
N ALA A 107 4.29 -5.80 2.59
CA ALA A 107 3.96 -5.50 3.98
C ALA A 107 3.03 -4.29 4.06
N PHE A 108 3.35 -3.23 3.31
CA PHE A 108 2.54 -2.03 3.20
C PHE A 108 1.13 -2.32 2.66
N TYR A 109 1.02 -3.07 1.57
CA TYR A 109 -0.26 -3.41 0.94
C TYR A 109 -1.16 -4.22 1.87
N ASN A 110 -0.59 -5.24 2.53
CA ASN A 110 -1.31 -6.03 3.52
C ASN A 110 -1.77 -5.19 4.71
N LEU A 111 -0.94 -4.24 5.17
CA LEU A 111 -1.31 -3.31 6.23
C LEU A 111 -2.45 -2.37 5.83
N MET A 112 -2.41 -1.80 4.62
CA MET A 112 -3.50 -0.97 4.08
C MET A 112 -4.83 -1.72 4.07
N LYS A 113 -4.82 -2.97 3.61
CA LYS A 113 -6.02 -3.84 3.61
C LYS A 113 -6.54 -4.11 5.00
N ALA A 114 -5.66 -4.40 5.96
CA ALA A 114 -6.04 -4.61 7.36
C ALA A 114 -6.64 -3.33 7.98
N MET A 115 -6.11 -2.16 7.62
CA MET A 115 -6.57 -0.86 8.13
C MET A 115 -7.90 -0.40 7.53
N ARG A 116 -8.34 -0.96 6.40
CA ARG A 116 -9.58 -0.58 5.71
C ARG A 116 -10.83 -0.71 6.59
N GLY A 117 -10.95 -1.79 7.36
CA GLY A 117 -12.08 -2.00 8.27
C GLY A 117 -12.15 -0.93 9.35
N ARG A 118 -10.99 -0.53 9.87
CA ARG A 118 -10.85 0.54 10.85
C ARG A 118 -11.13 1.92 10.25
N ALA A 119 -10.60 2.19 9.05
CA ALA A 119 -10.86 3.43 8.32
C ALA A 119 -12.36 3.63 8.00
N ALA A 120 -13.07 2.54 7.68
CA ALA A 120 -14.51 2.57 7.45
C ALA A 120 -15.31 2.89 8.72
N ALA A 121 -14.87 2.40 9.88
CA ALA A 121 -15.49 2.72 11.16
C ALA A 121 -15.25 4.18 11.58
N GLU A 122 -14.03 4.69 11.41
CA GLU A 122 -13.68 6.09 11.68
C GLU A 122 -14.48 7.08 10.84
N LYS A 123 -14.68 6.79 9.54
CA LYS A 123 -15.52 7.64 8.67
C LYS A 123 -17.01 7.60 9.02
N LYS A 124 -17.49 6.55 9.69
CA LYS A 124 -18.90 6.42 10.06
C LYS A 124 -19.26 7.11 11.37
N GLY A 125 -18.32 7.28 12.32
CA GLY A 125 -18.55 7.98 13.59
C GLY A 125 -19.75 7.48 14.42
N PRO A 126 -19.98 8.00 15.64
CA PRO A 126 -21.04 7.49 16.54
C PRO A 126 -22.49 7.86 16.18
N LEU A 127 -22.77 8.39 14.99
CA LEU A 127 -24.11 8.87 14.62
C LEU A 127 -24.88 7.86 13.75
N GLY A 128 -25.04 6.66 14.29
CA GLY A 128 -25.89 5.61 13.72
C GLY A 128 -26.86 4.99 14.74
N GLY A 129 -27.11 5.68 15.86
CA GLY A 129 -28.26 5.39 16.72
C GLY A 129 -29.51 5.94 16.06
N GLY A 130 -30.00 5.28 15.02
CA GLY A 130 -31.39 5.42 14.61
C GLY A 130 -32.22 4.58 15.56
N ASP A 131 -32.90 5.23 16.49
CA ASP A 131 -34.01 4.67 17.26
C ASP A 131 -34.98 3.92 16.33
N PRO A 132 -35.34 2.66 16.63
CA PRO A 132 -36.49 2.00 16.04
C PRO A 132 -37.72 2.29 16.91
N ASP A 133 -38.29 3.49 16.80
CA ASP A 133 -39.67 3.79 17.19
C ASP A 133 -40.39 4.28 15.92
N ASP A 134 -41.18 3.42 15.29
CA ASP A 134 -42.63 3.30 15.48
C ASP A 134 -43.38 4.36 14.65
N ASP A 135 -43.73 3.98 13.43
CA ASP A 135 -44.97 4.42 12.80
C ASP A 135 -45.47 3.26 11.93
N ASP A 136 -46.31 2.46 12.58
CA ASP A 136 -47.37 1.66 11.98
C ASP A 136 -48.27 2.60 11.16
N ASP A 137 -48.24 2.49 9.82
CA ASP A 137 -49.44 2.77 9.04
C ASP A 137 -49.51 1.82 7.84
N ALA A 138 -50.23 0.73 8.09
CA ALA A 138 -50.76 -0.13 7.06
C ALA A 138 -51.96 0.55 6.39
N ALA A 139 -51.83 0.90 5.10
CA ALA A 139 -52.99 0.98 4.22
C ALA A 139 -52.60 0.75 2.75
N ALA A 140 -53.23 -0.28 2.18
CA ALA A 140 -53.22 -0.64 0.78
C ALA A 140 -54.11 0.29 -0.06
N ASP A 141 -53.74 0.52 -1.33
CA ASP A 141 -54.59 0.50 -2.54
C ASP A 141 -53.68 0.83 -3.76
N ASP A 142 -53.45 -0.09 -4.70
CA ASP A 142 -54.27 -0.41 -5.89
C ASP A 142 -54.15 0.57 -7.07
N LYS A 143 -54.02 -0.03 -8.27
CA LYS A 143 -54.12 0.50 -9.66
C LYS A 143 -52.91 1.16 -10.34
N SER A 144 -52.20 0.30 -11.06
CA SER A 144 -52.23 0.21 -12.54
C SER A 144 -52.48 1.50 -13.35
N SER A 145 -51.49 1.90 -14.15
CA SER A 145 -51.75 2.40 -15.51
C SER A 145 -50.56 2.14 -16.43
N GLU A 146 -50.78 1.17 -17.31
CA GLU A 146 -50.10 0.88 -18.56
C GLU A 146 -50.01 2.14 -19.46
N SER A 147 -48.86 2.35 -20.13
CA SER A 147 -48.83 3.08 -21.40
C SER A 147 -47.79 2.50 -22.35
N LYS A 148 -48.27 2.36 -23.58
CA LYS A 148 -47.88 1.42 -24.62
C LYS A 148 -46.91 2.04 -25.62
N HIS A 149 -46.05 1.16 -26.16
CA HIS A 149 -45.65 1.00 -27.57
C HIS A 149 -44.99 2.16 -28.32
N SER A 150 -43.80 1.88 -28.88
CA SER A 150 -43.49 1.71 -30.33
C SER A 150 -41.97 1.86 -30.50
N ALA A 151 -41.25 1.29 -31.46
CA ALA A 151 -41.38 0.23 -32.47
C ALA A 151 -40.04 0.26 -33.25
N GLY A 152 -39.64 -0.85 -33.88
CA GLY A 152 -38.60 -0.85 -34.93
C GLY A 152 -37.34 -1.62 -34.52
N ALA A 153 -37.26 -2.93 -34.75
CA ALA A 153 -36.86 -3.58 -36.01
C ALA A 153 -35.34 -3.55 -36.29
N LYS A 154 -34.68 -4.68 -36.00
CA LYS A 154 -33.42 -5.18 -36.61
C LYS A 154 -33.64 -5.49 -38.12
N PRO A 155 -32.69 -6.09 -38.88
CA PRO A 155 -31.25 -5.84 -39.09
C PRO A 155 -30.88 -5.81 -40.61
N SER A 156 -29.68 -5.40 -41.01
CA SER A 156 -29.05 -5.79 -42.29
C SER A 156 -27.58 -5.35 -42.31
N ALA A 157 -26.63 -6.30 -42.38
CA ALA A 157 -25.97 -6.78 -43.61
C ALA A 157 -24.81 -5.82 -44.02
N ARG A 158 -23.62 -6.20 -44.50
CA ARG A 158 -23.05 -7.46 -44.97
C ARG A 158 -21.63 -7.15 -45.49
N GLY A 159 -20.68 -8.06 -45.26
CA GLY A 159 -19.45 -8.26 -46.07
C GLY A 159 -18.28 -7.31 -45.81
N SER A 160 -17.00 -7.67 -45.96
CA SER A 160 -16.35 -8.89 -46.45
C SER A 160 -14.82 -8.76 -46.24
N LYS A 161 -14.13 -9.90 -46.14
CA LYS A 161 -12.72 -10.20 -46.54
C LYS A 161 -11.54 -9.75 -45.63
N ALA A 162 -10.85 -10.77 -45.10
CA ALA A 162 -9.40 -10.83 -44.84
C ALA A 162 -8.61 -10.99 -46.19
N PRO A 163 -7.27 -11.17 -46.24
CA PRO A 163 -6.20 -11.13 -45.22
C PRO A 163 -4.98 -10.25 -45.63
N HIS A 164 -4.00 -10.04 -44.76
CA HIS A 164 -2.59 -9.98 -45.19
C HIS A 164 -1.63 -10.25 -44.03
N ASP A 165 -0.81 -11.28 -44.22
CA ASP A 165 0.42 -11.64 -43.53
C ASP A 165 1.43 -10.48 -43.52
N ASP A 166 2.15 -10.31 -42.41
CA ASP A 166 3.55 -9.90 -42.41
C ASP A 166 4.22 -10.53 -41.19
N ASP A 167 4.94 -11.62 -41.45
CA ASP A 167 5.96 -12.23 -40.60
C ASP A 167 7.09 -11.22 -40.34
N ASP A 168 7.32 -10.85 -39.07
CA ASP A 168 8.55 -10.19 -38.65
C ASP A 168 9.39 -11.20 -37.84
N ASP A 169 10.01 -12.12 -38.56
CA ASP A 169 11.02 -13.07 -38.05
C ASP A 169 12.40 -12.47 -38.33
N VAL A 170 12.98 -11.81 -37.32
CA VAL A 170 14.36 -11.32 -37.34
C VAL A 170 15.25 -12.24 -36.50
N ASP A 171 15.55 -13.42 -37.04
CA ASP A 171 16.61 -14.30 -36.52
C ASP A 171 17.98 -13.74 -36.93
N GLY A 172 18.59 -13.00 -36.00
CA GLY A 172 19.94 -12.46 -36.11
C GLY A 172 21.01 -13.55 -35.96
N ALA A 173 21.45 -14.04 -37.11
CA ALA A 173 22.75 -14.64 -37.44
C ALA A 173 23.74 -14.97 -36.29
N LYS A 174 23.99 -16.27 -36.15
CA LYS A 174 25.22 -16.86 -35.61
C LYS A 174 26.47 -16.27 -36.27
N SER A 175 27.47 -15.96 -35.45
CA SER A 175 28.88 -15.90 -35.84
C SER A 175 29.63 -16.96 -35.03
N ASP A 176 29.98 -18.06 -35.70
CA ASP A 176 30.98 -19.03 -35.26
C ASP A 176 32.40 -18.51 -35.56
N ASP A 177 33.36 -19.19 -34.94
CA ASP A 177 34.81 -19.23 -35.22
C ASP A 177 35.69 -18.19 -34.50
N LYS A 178 36.87 -18.47 -33.94
CA LYS A 178 37.64 -19.63 -33.46
C LYS A 178 39.03 -19.08 -33.12
N ASP A 179 39.74 -19.73 -32.21
CA ASP A 179 41.20 -19.69 -32.07
C ASP A 179 41.89 -18.31 -31.90
N THR A 180 42.32 -18.02 -30.66
CA THR A 180 43.59 -17.30 -30.48
C THR A 180 44.37 -17.94 -29.33
N LYS A 181 45.36 -18.72 -29.77
CA LYS A 181 46.65 -19.08 -29.18
C LYS A 181 47.08 -18.34 -27.91
#